data_AF-A0A1V5ECV7-F1
#
_entry.id   AF-A0A1V5ECV7-F1
#
_cell.length_a   1.000
_cell.length_b   1.000
_cell.length_c   1.000
_cell.angle_alpha   90.00
_cell.angle_beta   90.00
_cell.angle_gamma   90.00
#
_symmetry.space_group_name_H-M   'P 1'
#
loop_
_entity.id
_entity.type
_entity.pdbx_description
1 polymer ?
#
loop_
_entity_poly.entity_id
_entity_poly.type
_entity_poly.pdbx_seq_one_letter_code
_entity_poly.pdbx_strand_id
1 'polypeptide(L)'
;MAWVLRLLEDLEMIPATYFKKLIGAEEIWECRIQYGSNIYRVFCFFDSHSVVILTHGFEKKSMKTPKQEIDRAETYRRDYLNRKGKKR
;
A
#
# COMPACT_ATOMS: atom_id res chain seq x y z
N MET A 1 -17.43 -6.92 -5.50
CA MET A 1 -16.07 -6.34 -5.53
C MET A 1 -15.47 -6.35 -4.13
N ALA A 2 -15.02 -7.52 -3.64
CA ALA A 2 -14.44 -7.69 -2.30
C ALA A 2 -13.39 -8.81 -2.22
N TRP A 3 -13.04 -9.44 -3.36
CA TRP A 3 -12.24 -10.66 -3.38
C TRP A 3 -10.73 -10.42 -3.18
N VAL A 4 -10.23 -9.24 -3.57
CA VAL A 4 -8.81 -8.85 -3.37
C VAL A 4 -8.49 -8.66 -1.89
N LEU A 5 -9.44 -8.15 -1.09
CA LEU A 5 -9.24 -7.94 0.34
C LEU A 5 -9.22 -9.27 1.12
N ARG A 6 -10.03 -10.27 0.73
CA ARG A 6 -9.98 -11.61 1.34
C ARG A 6 -8.64 -12.30 1.15
N LEU A 7 -8.02 -12.17 -0.02
CA LEU A 7 -6.70 -12.76 -0.29
C LEU A 7 -5.60 -12.18 0.62
N LEU A 8 -5.74 -10.91 1.03
CA LEU A 8 -4.84 -10.26 1.99
C LEU A 8 -5.11 -10.69 3.45
N GLU A 9 -6.34 -11.08 3.78
CA GLU A 9 -6.73 -11.59 5.11
C GLU A 9 -6.33 -13.06 5.31
N ASP A 10 -6.38 -13.89 4.25
CA ASP A 10 -6.11 -15.34 4.34
C ASP A 10 -4.61 -15.70 4.32
N LEU A 11 -3.71 -14.76 4.02
CA LEU A 11 -2.27 -14.99 3.96
C LEU A 11 -1.60 -14.70 5.32
N GLU A 12 -1.35 -15.75 6.12
CA GLU A 12 -0.63 -15.67 7.41
C GLU A 12 0.78 -15.04 7.31
N MET A 13 1.43 -15.16 6.15
CA MET A 13 2.66 -14.45 5.81
C MET A 13 2.61 -14.02 4.36
N ILE A 14 2.68 -12.71 4.11
CA ILE A 14 2.82 -12.18 2.75
C ILE A 14 4.30 -12.31 2.37
N PRO A 15 4.66 -13.15 1.37
CA PRO A 15 6.06 -13.27 0.97
C PRO A 15 6.60 -11.89 0.53
N ALA A 16 7.88 -11.62 0.78
CA ALA A 16 8.50 -10.33 0.42
C ALA A 16 8.40 -9.99 -1.08
N THR A 17 8.16 -10.99 -1.93
CA THR A 17 7.83 -10.83 -3.34
C THR A 17 6.49 -10.13 -3.59
N TYR A 18 5.57 -10.17 -2.61
CA TYR A 18 4.24 -9.57 -2.63
C TYR A 18 4.16 -8.31 -1.78
N PHE A 19 5.08 -8.11 -0.83
CA PHE A 19 5.07 -6.95 0.05
C PHE A 19 6.49 -6.39 0.25
N LYS A 20 6.71 -5.14 -0.18
CA LYS A 20 8.05 -4.54 -0.21
C LYS A 20 8.04 -3.11 0.32
N LYS A 21 8.98 -2.77 1.21
CA LYS A 21 9.21 -1.39 1.63
C LYS A 21 9.86 -0.60 0.49
N LEU A 22 9.34 0.59 0.20
CA LEU A 22 9.94 1.48 -0.79
C LEU A 22 11.14 2.22 -0.18
N ILE A 23 12.32 2.08 -0.79
CA ILE A 23 13.53 2.78 -0.35
C ILE A 23 13.44 4.23 -0.83
N GLY A 24 13.60 5.19 0.09
CA GLY A 24 13.50 6.62 -0.19
C GLY A 24 12.09 7.20 -0.11
N ALA A 25 11.11 6.42 0.38
CA ALA A 25 9.76 6.89 0.69
C ALA A 25 9.51 6.83 2.21
N GLU A 26 8.70 7.74 2.74
CA GLU A 26 8.46 7.90 4.17
C GLU A 26 7.48 6.84 4.73
N GLU A 27 8.03 5.68 5.14
CA GLU A 27 7.27 4.55 5.70
C GLU A 27 6.19 3.97 4.77
N ILE A 28 6.40 4.08 3.46
CA ILE A 28 5.50 3.51 2.44
C ILE A 28 5.96 2.11 2.03
N TRP A 29 4.97 1.23 1.91
CA TRP A 29 5.10 -0.15 1.47
C TRP A 29 4.24 -0.38 0.23
N GLU A 30 4.72 -1.26 -0.66
CA GLU A 30 3.98 -1.72 -1.83
C GLU A 30 3.51 -3.17 -1.65
N CYS A 31 2.22 -3.38 -1.82
CA CYS A 31 1.62 -4.69 -2.07
C CYS A 31 1.53 -4.93 -3.58
N ARG A 32 1.98 -6.09 -4.02
CA ARG A 32 2.07 -6.50 -5.41
C ARG A 32 1.00 -7.54 -5.68
N ILE A 33 0.06 -7.23 -6.57
CA ILE A 33 -1.08 -8.11 -6.84
C ILE A 33 -1.06 -8.45 -8.33
N GLN A 34 -1.21 -9.72 -8.68
CA GLN A 34 -1.33 -10.17 -10.06
C GLN A 34 -2.68 -10.87 -10.22
N TYR A 35 -3.45 -10.45 -11.22
CA TYR A 35 -4.75 -11.05 -11.55
C TYR A 35 -4.85 -11.22 -13.06
N GLY A 36 -4.82 -12.49 -13.49
CA GLY A 36 -4.66 -12.82 -14.90
C GLY A 36 -3.38 -12.18 -15.47
N SER A 37 -3.54 -11.44 -16.58
CA SER A 37 -2.45 -10.70 -17.24
C SER A 37 -2.18 -9.33 -16.62
N ASN A 38 -3.03 -8.86 -15.71
CA ASN A 38 -2.92 -7.53 -15.13
C ASN A 38 -2.12 -7.56 -13.83
N ILE A 39 -1.26 -6.56 -13.65
CA ILE A 39 -0.44 -6.38 -12.46
C ILE A 39 -0.88 -5.08 -11.78
N TYR A 40 -1.25 -5.19 -10.51
CA TYR A 40 -1.61 -4.07 -9.66
C TYR A 40 -0.54 -3.85 -8.59
N ARG A 41 -0.43 -2.59 -8.17
CA ARG A 41 0.38 -2.16 -7.04
C ARG A 41 -0.52 -1.38 -6.11
N VAL A 42 -0.58 -1.78 -4.85
CA VAL A 42 -1.32 -1.06 -3.80
C VAL A 42 -0.30 -0.50 -2.84
N PHE A 43 -0.36 0.80 -2.58
CA PHE A 43 0.46 1.42 -1.56
C PHE A 43 -0.23 1.42 -0.22
N CYS A 44 0.58 1.31 0.83
CA CYS A 44 0.12 1.21 2.19
C CYS A 44 1.21 1.65 3.17
N PHE A 45 0.80 1.85 4.41
CA PHE A 45 1.70 2.09 5.53
C PHE A 45 1.17 1.41 6.78
N PHE A 46 2.06 1.19 7.76
CA PHE A 46 1.67 0.67 9.06
C PHE A 46 1.31 1.79 10.00
N ASP A 47 0.23 1.58 10.74
CA ASP A 47 -0.16 2.37 11.90
C ASP A 47 0.04 1.54 13.18
N SER A 48 -0.14 2.16 14.35
CA SER A 48 -0.01 1.47 15.64
C SER A 48 -0.91 0.23 15.73
N HIS A 49 -0.46 -0.79 16.48
CA HIS A 49 -1.14 -2.08 16.67
C HIS A 49 -1.21 -2.97 15.41
N SER A 50 -0.19 -2.94 14.56
CA SER A 50 -0.10 -3.80 13.37
C SER A 50 -1.22 -3.60 12.35
N VAL A 51 -1.85 -2.41 12.36
CA VAL A 51 -2.89 -2.05 11.39
C VAL A 51 -2.22 -1.61 10.09
N VAL A 52 -2.59 -2.24 8.98
CA VAL A 52 -2.15 -1.84 7.64
C VAL A 52 -3.19 -0.92 7.03
N ILE A 53 -2.79 0.30 6.71
CA ILE A 53 -3.64 1.27 6.02
C ILE A 53 -3.30 1.26 4.53
N LEU A 54 -4.25 0.82 3.70
CA LEU A 54 -4.14 0.88 2.24
C LEU A 54 -4.51 2.29 1.77
N THR A 55 -3.65 2.94 0.98
CA THR A 55 -3.92 4.29 0.47
C THR A 55 -4.68 4.23 -0.85
N HIS A 56 -4.08 3.64 -1.86
CA HIS A 56 -4.65 3.49 -3.20
C HIS A 56 -3.90 2.42 -3.99
N GLY A 57 -4.58 1.87 -5.00
CA GLY A 57 -4.00 0.94 -5.94
C GLY A 57 -3.99 1.51 -7.35
N PHE A 58 -2.99 1.11 -8.14
CA PHE A 58 -2.92 1.44 -9.56
C PHE A 58 -2.51 0.21 -10.38
N GLU A 59 -2.94 0.20 -11.63
CA GLU A 59 -2.52 -0.79 -12.62
C GLU A 59 -1.12 -0.42 -13.13
N LYS A 60 -0.20 -1.38 -13.06
CA LYS A 60 1.17 -1.22 -13.54
C LYS A 60 1.18 -1.24 -15.07
N LYS A 61 1.13 -0.06 -15.67
CA LYS A 61 1.29 0.13 -17.13
C LYS A 61 2.75 0.35 -17.57
N SER A 62 3.65 0.60 -16.62
CA SER A 62 5.08 0.85 -16.87
C SER A 62 5.99 0.03 -15.95
N MET A 63 7.28 -0.07 -16.28
CA MET A 63 8.25 -0.85 -15.49
C MET A 63 8.65 -0.20 -14.17
N LYS A 64 8.73 1.13 -14.14
CA LYS A 64 9.12 1.91 -12.96
C LYS A 64 7.89 2.39 -12.22
N THR A 65 7.94 2.29 -10.90
CA THR A 65 6.96 2.93 -10.01
C THR A 65 6.97 4.44 -10.25
N PRO A 66 5.84 5.06 -10.66
CA PRO A 66 5.80 6.49 -10.89
C PRO A 66 6.02 7.23 -9.57
N LYS A 67 6.96 8.18 -9.54
CA LYS A 67 7.26 8.99 -8.35
C LYS A 67 6.01 9.70 -7.81
N GLN A 68 5.14 10.17 -8.70
CA GLN A 68 3.88 10.82 -8.35
C GLN A 68 2.97 9.95 -7.47
N GLU A 69 2.93 8.63 -7.71
CA GLU A 69 2.11 7.73 -6.89
C GLU A 69 2.68 7.57 -5.47
N ILE A 70 4.01 7.63 -5.34
CA ILE A 70 4.71 7.58 -4.05
C ILE A 70 4.43 8.87 -3.26
N ASP A 71 4.62 10.03 -3.90
CA ASP A 71 4.37 11.34 -3.29
C ASP A 71 2.91 11.46 -2.81
N ARG A 72 1.98 10.89 -3.58
CA ARG A 72 0.56 10.79 -3.23
C ARG A 72 0.31 9.91 -2.00
N ALA A 73 0.95 8.74 -1.92
CA ALA A 73 0.83 7.86 -0.76
C ALA A 73 1.38 8.51 0.52
N GLU A 74 2.51 9.21 0.44
CA GLU A 74 3.05 9.97 1.57
C GLU A 74 2.11 11.08 2.01
N THR A 75 1.49 11.79 1.05
CA THR A 75 0.51 12.83 1.35
C THR A 75 -0.69 12.27 2.09
N TYR A 76 -1.19 11.10 1.69
CA TYR A 76 -2.27 10.40 2.38
C TYR A 76 -1.87 9.93 3.78
N ARG A 77 -0.65 9.43 3.96
CA ARG A 77 -0.13 9.07 5.29
C ARG A 77 -0.07 10.29 6.21
N ARG A 78 0.47 11.43 5.74
CA ARG A 78 0.54 12.66 6.52
C ARG A 78 -0.85 13.17 6.91
N ASP A 79 -1.81 13.17 5.99
CA ASP A 79 -3.20 13.54 6.27
C ASP A 79 -3.84 12.60 7.31
N TYR A 80 -3.64 11.28 7.18
CA TYR A 80 -4.12 10.31 8.17
C TYR A 80 -3.57 10.58 9.57
N LEU A 81 -2.26 10.75 9.70
CA LEU A 81 -1.61 11.01 11.00
C LEU A 81 -2.09 12.33 11.62
N ASN A 82 -2.26 13.38 10.80
CA ASN A 82 -2.80 14.66 11.24
C ASN A 82 -4.24 14.56 11.77
N ARG A 83 -5.07 13.72 11.15
CA ARG A 83 -6.45 13.46 11.61
C ARG A 83 -6.46 12.60 12.89
N LYS A 84 -5.57 11.62 12.98
CA LYS A 84 -5.45 10.73 14.15
C LYS A 84 -4.99 11.50 15.38
N GLY A 85 -3.96 12.35 15.25
CA GLY A 85 -3.47 13.20 16.35
C GLY A 85 -4.45 14.27 16.82
N LYS A 86 -5.53 14.52 16.07
CA LYS A 86 -6.62 15.45 16.45
C LYS A 86 -7.79 14.79 17.20
N LYS A 87 -7.79 13.46 17.38
CA LYS A 87 -8.77 12.80 18.24
C LYS A 87 -8.40 13.01 19.71
N ARG A 88 -9.01 14.04 20.31
CA ARG A 88 -9.26 14.18 21.75
C ARG A 88 -10.26 13.13 22.21
#